data_AF-A0A3D5AV14-F1
#
_entry.id   AF-A0A3D5AV14-F1
#
_cell.length_a   1.000
_cell.length_b   1.000
_cell.length_c   1.000
_cell.angle_alpha   90.00
_cell.angle_beta   90.00
_cell.angle_gamma   90.00
#
_symmetry.space_group_name_H-M   'P 1'
#
loop_
_entity.id
_entity.type
_entity.pdbx_description
1 polymer ?
#
loop_
_entity_poly.entity_id
_entity_poly.type
_entity_poly.pdbx_seq_one_letter_code
_entity_poly.pdbx_strand_id
1 'polypeptide(L)'
;MTTEATPFNTGESVPVALAGRDLVTMVEGTTFCLCAATGDIEPGTPQGLFFRDSRLVSRWQLRLDGLAPQPLSASNPDGYHARFVLRRPPAAGHADSTLLVVRRRTVGEGMKEVLTLTNVGRETTVVKVDLQIAADFADLFAVKEGRGAAVDAYTAASPGTDLIFSRSDGTRGLFVHATKEPQASPVGLSWEAVIPARHQWSVEILCQPVVESRPVEPRFRELSGIDHTSGKSA
;
A
#
# COMPACT_ATOMS: atom_id res chain seq x y z
N MET A 1 7.15 -50.54 -2.45
CA MET A 1 7.13 -49.63 -1.28
C MET A 1 7.00 -48.24 -1.84
N THR A 2 5.81 -47.65 -1.73
CA THR A 2 5.46 -46.37 -2.35
C THR A 2 5.37 -45.36 -1.22
N THR A 3 6.29 -44.40 -1.15
CA THR A 3 6.30 -43.37 -0.13
C THR A 3 5.37 -42.24 -0.57
N GLU A 4 4.23 -42.06 0.10
CA GLU A 4 3.37 -40.90 -0.09
C GLU A 4 4.08 -39.64 0.38
N ALA A 5 4.06 -38.60 -0.46
CA ALA A 5 4.54 -37.28 -0.11
C ALA A 5 3.55 -36.60 0.83
N THR A 6 3.97 -36.30 2.06
CA THR A 6 3.21 -35.52 3.02
C THR A 6 3.07 -34.08 2.51
N PRO A 7 1.86 -33.51 2.43
CA PRO A 7 1.69 -32.12 2.00
C PRO A 7 2.30 -31.16 3.02
N PHE A 8 3.08 -30.18 2.54
CA PHE A 8 3.87 -29.23 3.33
C PHE A 8 3.06 -28.23 4.20
N ASN A 9 1.72 -28.31 4.20
CA ASN A 9 0.83 -27.34 4.85
C ASN A 9 -0.10 -27.97 5.92
N THR A 10 0.39 -28.91 6.71
CA THR A 10 -0.36 -29.49 7.85
C THR A 10 -0.23 -28.71 9.16
N GLY A 11 0.46 -27.57 9.17
CA GLY A 11 0.56 -26.70 10.35
C GLY A 11 -0.74 -25.94 10.57
N GLU A 12 -1.33 -26.09 11.76
CA GLU A 12 -2.48 -25.32 12.21
C GLU A 12 -2.20 -23.81 12.08
N SER A 13 -3.15 -23.06 11.55
CA SER A 13 -3.06 -21.61 11.39
C SER A 13 -2.84 -20.97 12.75
N VAL A 14 -1.61 -20.55 13.07
CA VAL A 14 -1.36 -19.85 14.33
C VAL A 14 -1.98 -18.45 14.19
N PRO A 15 -3.03 -18.10 14.97
CA PRO A 15 -3.54 -16.74 14.96
C PRO A 15 -2.46 -15.85 15.55
N VAL A 16 -1.89 -14.99 14.71
CA VAL A 16 -1.04 -13.89 15.20
C VAL A 16 -1.98 -12.91 15.90
N ALA A 17 -2.11 -13.07 17.22
CA ALA A 17 -2.91 -12.19 18.06
C ALA A 17 -2.23 -10.81 18.14
N LEU A 18 -2.49 -9.95 17.16
CA LEU A 18 -2.13 -8.54 17.17
C LEU A 18 -3.26 -7.76 17.84
N ALA A 19 -3.02 -7.33 19.08
CA ALA A 19 -3.94 -6.52 19.83
C ALA A 19 -4.33 -5.22 19.07
N GLY A 20 -5.63 -5.04 18.84
CA GLY A 20 -6.25 -3.70 18.77
C GLY A 20 -6.28 -2.95 17.43
N ARG A 21 -6.00 -3.58 16.28
CA ARG A 21 -6.24 -2.95 14.96
C ARG A 21 -6.87 -3.95 14.00
N ASP A 22 -8.00 -3.60 13.40
CA ASP A 22 -8.60 -4.35 12.29
C ASP A 22 -7.55 -4.45 11.17
N LEU A 23 -6.95 -5.63 11.03
CA LEU A 23 -5.99 -5.92 9.96
C LEU A 23 -6.74 -6.29 8.70
N VAL A 24 -6.25 -5.82 7.57
CA VAL A 24 -6.74 -6.18 6.25
C VAL A 24 -5.66 -7.00 5.57
N THR A 25 -6.03 -8.20 5.14
CA THR A 25 -5.16 -9.10 4.38
C THR A 25 -5.65 -9.16 2.95
N MET A 26 -4.75 -8.94 1.98
CA MET A 26 -4.99 -9.17 0.57
C MET A 26 -4.07 -10.28 0.06
N VAL A 27 -4.56 -11.21 -0.76
CA VAL A 27 -3.76 -12.34 -1.28
C VAL A 27 -4.06 -12.56 -2.76
N GLU A 28 -3.01 -12.70 -3.58
CA GLU A 28 -3.10 -13.16 -4.97
C GLU A 28 -1.83 -13.97 -5.32
N GLY A 29 -1.99 -15.28 -5.56
CA GLY A 29 -0.88 -16.17 -5.90
C GLY A 29 0.21 -16.21 -4.82
N THR A 30 1.45 -15.87 -5.19
CA THR A 30 2.61 -15.80 -4.29
C THR A 30 2.79 -14.42 -3.64
N THR A 31 1.80 -13.54 -3.77
CA THR A 31 1.84 -12.17 -3.26
C THR A 31 0.75 -11.99 -2.23
N PHE A 32 1.08 -11.38 -1.10
CA PHE A 32 0.08 -10.96 -0.13
C PHE A 32 0.48 -9.66 0.55
N CYS A 33 -0.52 -8.92 1.02
CA CYS A 33 -0.33 -7.69 1.75
C CYS A 33 -1.11 -7.74 3.07
N LEU A 34 -0.43 -7.47 4.17
CA LEU A 34 -1.03 -7.28 5.49
C LEU A 34 -0.86 -5.81 5.89
N CYS A 35 -1.96 -5.12 6.18
CA CYS A 35 -1.96 -3.72 6.57
C CYS A 35 -3.06 -3.41 7.60
N ALA A 36 -3.04 -2.21 8.18
CA ALA A 36 -4.11 -1.72 9.03
C ALA A 36 -5.37 -1.34 8.20
N ALA A 37 -6.52 -1.18 8.86
CA ALA A 37 -7.75 -0.65 8.25
C ALA A 37 -7.65 0.79 7.70
N THR A 38 -6.53 1.49 7.92
CA THR A 38 -6.21 2.75 7.22
C THR A 38 -5.57 2.52 5.84
N GLY A 39 -5.21 1.27 5.52
CA GLY A 39 -4.32 0.89 4.44
C GLY A 39 -2.83 1.08 4.77
N ASP A 40 -2.48 1.62 5.94
CA ASP A 40 -1.08 1.82 6.31
C ASP A 40 -0.40 0.49 6.63
N ILE A 41 0.87 0.36 6.21
CA ILE A 41 1.79 -0.68 6.67
C ILE A 41 2.68 -0.07 7.74
N GLU A 42 2.54 -0.55 8.98
CA GLU A 42 3.26 -0.06 10.15
C GLU A 42 4.64 -0.74 10.30
N PRO A 43 5.74 0.02 10.32
CA PRO A 43 7.08 -0.53 10.55
C PRO A 43 7.18 -1.18 11.93
N GLY A 44 8.09 -2.15 12.06
CA GLY A 44 8.28 -2.90 13.32
C GLY A 44 7.15 -3.88 13.65
N THR A 45 6.15 -4.03 12.78
CA THR A 45 5.09 -5.04 12.88
C THR A 45 5.25 -6.13 11.81
N PRO A 46 4.47 -7.23 11.86
CA PRO A 46 4.41 -8.21 10.78
C PRO A 46 3.75 -7.70 9.48
N GLN A 47 3.21 -6.48 9.47
CA GLN A 47 2.60 -5.89 8.27
C GLN A 47 3.63 -5.76 7.14
N GLY A 48 3.14 -5.81 5.90
CA GLY A 48 3.99 -5.68 4.73
C GLY A 48 3.33 -6.09 3.43
N LEU A 49 3.98 -5.76 2.31
CA LEU A 49 3.77 -6.42 1.03
C LEU A 49 4.82 -7.52 0.88
N PHE A 50 4.39 -8.75 0.66
CA PHE A 50 5.24 -9.91 0.49
C PHE A 50 5.09 -10.46 -0.91
N PHE A 51 6.22 -10.88 -1.49
CA PHE A 51 6.28 -11.51 -2.80
C PHE A 51 7.31 -12.64 -2.75
N ARG A 52 6.88 -13.88 -3.02
CA ARG A 52 7.74 -15.07 -2.97
C ARG A 52 8.55 -15.13 -1.67
N ASP A 53 7.84 -15.09 -0.56
CA ASP A 53 8.33 -15.21 0.83
C ASP A 53 9.28 -14.10 1.32
N SER A 54 9.43 -13.00 0.56
CA SER A 54 10.20 -11.82 0.99
C SER A 54 9.31 -10.60 1.15
N ARG A 55 9.47 -9.86 2.26
CA ARG A 55 8.79 -8.59 2.52
C ARG A 55 9.40 -7.47 1.69
N LEU A 56 8.76 -7.12 0.59
CA LEU A 56 9.19 -6.04 -0.30
C LEU A 56 8.88 -4.66 0.27
N VAL A 57 7.76 -4.49 0.97
CA VAL A 57 7.37 -3.21 1.58
C VAL A 57 7.17 -3.43 3.08
N SER A 58 7.94 -2.73 3.90
CA SER A 58 7.90 -2.78 5.36
C SER A 58 7.30 -1.50 5.99
N ARG A 59 7.13 -0.44 5.19
CA ARG A 59 6.38 0.77 5.56
C ARG A 59 5.64 1.32 4.35
N TRP A 60 4.39 1.71 4.58
CA TRP A 60 3.54 2.35 3.58
C TRP A 60 2.54 3.24 4.30
N GLN A 61 2.93 4.47 4.65
CA GLN A 61 2.14 5.35 5.52
C GLN A 61 1.74 6.63 4.79
N LEU A 62 0.43 6.89 4.72
CA LEU A 62 -0.11 8.12 4.14
C LEU A 62 -0.18 9.23 5.19
N ARG A 63 0.30 10.42 4.85
CA ARG A 63 0.15 11.64 5.65
C ARG A 63 -0.41 12.76 4.78
N LEU A 64 -1.34 13.52 5.34
CA LEU A 64 -1.92 14.73 4.75
C LEU A 64 -1.56 15.90 5.66
N ASP A 65 -0.76 16.83 5.15
CA ASP A 65 -0.18 17.92 5.94
C ASP A 65 0.55 17.41 7.21
N GLY A 66 1.25 16.28 7.07
CA GLY A 66 1.96 15.62 8.18
C GLY A 66 1.07 14.78 9.12
N LEU A 67 -0.26 14.82 8.97
CA LEU A 67 -1.20 14.08 9.84
C LEU A 67 -1.67 12.77 9.22
N ALA A 68 -1.84 11.74 10.04
CA ALA A 68 -2.43 10.47 9.61
C ALA A 68 -3.95 10.65 9.35
N PRO A 69 -4.47 10.21 8.18
CA PRO A 69 -5.92 10.18 7.95
C PRO A 69 -6.64 9.26 8.92
N GLN A 70 -7.85 9.65 9.34
CA GLN A 70 -8.69 8.86 10.24
C GLN A 70 -9.52 7.86 9.46
N PRO A 71 -9.56 6.57 9.84
CA PRO A 71 -10.37 5.58 9.15
C PRO A 71 -11.86 5.83 9.38
N LEU A 72 -12.65 5.63 8.32
CA LEU A 72 -14.11 5.62 8.35
C LEU A 72 -14.66 4.22 8.06
N SER A 73 -14.07 3.51 7.09
CA SER A 73 -14.41 2.12 6.79
C SER A 73 -13.30 1.45 5.99
N ALA A 74 -13.15 0.14 6.15
CA ALA A 74 -12.33 -0.69 5.28
C ALA A 74 -13.16 -1.86 4.75
N SER A 75 -12.97 -2.24 3.49
CA SER A 75 -13.57 -3.44 2.91
C SER A 75 -12.59 -4.14 1.97
N ASN A 76 -12.66 -5.47 1.92
CA ASN A 76 -11.92 -6.31 0.96
C ASN A 76 -12.89 -7.35 0.39
N PRO A 77 -13.67 -7.01 -0.65
CA PRO A 77 -14.71 -7.90 -1.16
C PRO A 77 -14.16 -9.13 -1.89
N ASP A 78 -13.02 -9.00 -2.59
CA ASP A 78 -12.55 -10.00 -3.55
C ASP A 78 -11.31 -10.78 -3.04
N GLY A 79 -10.84 -10.50 -1.84
CA GLY A 79 -9.66 -11.11 -1.24
C GLY A 79 -8.33 -10.53 -1.75
N TYR A 80 -8.23 -10.10 -3.01
CA TYR A 80 -7.01 -9.50 -3.60
C TYR A 80 -7.09 -7.96 -3.73
N HIS A 81 -8.23 -7.36 -3.40
CA HIS A 81 -8.49 -5.93 -3.53
C HIS A 81 -9.12 -5.36 -2.26
N ALA A 82 -8.56 -4.27 -1.73
CA ALA A 82 -9.14 -3.56 -0.59
C ALA A 82 -9.45 -2.10 -0.91
N ARG A 83 -10.54 -1.61 -0.33
CA ARG A 83 -10.95 -0.21 -0.34
C ARG A 83 -10.94 0.35 1.08
N PHE A 84 -10.20 1.41 1.29
CA PHE A 84 -10.12 2.14 2.55
C PHE A 84 -10.71 3.53 2.36
N VAL A 85 -11.70 3.88 3.17
CA VAL A 85 -12.30 5.22 3.22
C VAL A 85 -11.83 5.88 4.49
N LEU A 86 -11.18 7.03 4.35
CA LEU A 86 -10.60 7.80 5.44
C LEU A 86 -11.02 9.27 5.29
N ARG A 87 -10.74 10.07 6.30
CA ARG A 87 -10.85 11.53 6.23
C ARG A 87 -9.60 12.19 6.77
N ARG A 88 -9.29 13.39 6.28
CA ARG A 88 -8.30 14.24 6.97
C ARG A 88 -8.82 14.54 8.39
N PRO A 89 -7.99 14.50 9.44
CA PRO A 89 -8.42 15.01 10.74
C PRO A 89 -9.00 16.42 10.61
N PRO A 90 -10.15 16.72 11.24
CA PRO A 90 -10.68 18.08 11.27
C PRO A 90 -9.66 19.06 11.86
N ALA A 91 -9.69 20.31 11.39
CA ALA A 91 -8.90 21.36 12.02
C ALA A 91 -9.35 21.56 13.47
N ALA A 92 -8.44 22.01 14.34
CA ALA A 92 -8.79 22.33 15.73
C ALA A 92 -10.00 23.28 15.77
N GLY A 93 -10.99 22.96 16.62
CA GLY A 93 -12.23 23.73 16.74
C GLY A 93 -13.28 23.48 15.66
N HIS A 94 -13.04 22.58 14.70
CA HIS A 94 -14.02 22.19 13.68
C HIS A 94 -14.44 20.72 13.84
N ALA A 95 -15.73 20.44 13.69
CA ALA A 95 -16.25 19.07 13.75
C ALA A 95 -16.06 18.30 12.43
N ASP A 96 -16.14 19.02 11.30
CA ASP A 96 -16.19 18.41 9.97
C ASP A 96 -14.83 18.42 9.28
N SER A 97 -14.55 17.31 8.58
CA SER A 97 -13.43 17.23 7.64
C SER A 97 -13.92 17.61 6.24
N THR A 98 -13.16 18.46 5.56
CA THR A 98 -13.45 18.87 4.18
C THR A 98 -12.81 17.97 3.13
N LEU A 99 -12.01 16.97 3.55
CA LEU A 99 -11.22 16.14 2.65
C LEU A 99 -11.46 14.66 2.93
N LEU A 100 -12.17 14.02 2.00
CA LEU A 100 -12.36 12.58 1.96
C LEU A 100 -11.18 11.92 1.24
N VAL A 101 -10.73 10.79 1.77
CA VAL A 101 -9.63 10.00 1.22
C VAL A 101 -10.14 8.63 0.88
N VAL A 102 -9.89 8.17 -0.34
CA VAL A 102 -10.16 6.79 -0.75
C VAL A 102 -8.88 6.18 -1.27
N ARG A 103 -8.47 5.07 -0.65
CA ARG A 103 -7.38 4.22 -1.15
C ARG A 103 -8.00 2.95 -1.71
N ARG A 104 -7.69 2.62 -2.95
CA ARG A 104 -8.01 1.31 -3.54
C ARG A 104 -6.71 0.58 -3.82
N ARG A 105 -6.49 -0.52 -3.12
CA ARG A 105 -5.29 -1.34 -3.26
C ARG A 105 -5.65 -2.64 -3.95
N THR A 106 -4.84 -3.03 -4.93
CA THR A 106 -4.94 -4.32 -5.62
C THR A 106 -3.60 -5.02 -5.52
N VAL A 107 -3.60 -6.29 -5.11
CA VAL A 107 -2.42 -7.16 -5.07
C VAL A 107 -2.44 -8.09 -6.29
N GLY A 108 -1.27 -8.33 -6.85
CA GLY A 108 -1.05 -9.17 -8.04
C GLY A 108 0.41 -9.60 -8.11
N GLU A 109 1.05 -9.57 -9.28
CA GLU A 109 2.53 -9.67 -9.37
C GLU A 109 3.21 -8.35 -8.96
N GLY A 110 2.88 -7.87 -7.76
CA GLY A 110 3.19 -6.54 -7.25
C GLY A 110 2.00 -5.97 -6.48
N MET A 111 1.98 -4.65 -6.33
CA MET A 111 0.87 -3.94 -5.69
C MET A 111 0.57 -2.66 -6.46
N LYS A 112 -0.71 -2.38 -6.67
CA LYS A 112 -1.19 -1.11 -7.21
C LYS A 112 -2.07 -0.42 -6.17
N GLU A 113 -1.84 0.86 -5.93
CA GLU A 113 -2.68 1.70 -5.09
C GLU A 113 -3.17 2.92 -5.86
N VAL A 114 -4.48 3.10 -5.94
CA VAL A 114 -5.10 4.35 -6.41
C VAL A 114 -5.51 5.15 -5.19
N LEU A 115 -4.87 6.30 -4.99
CA LEU A 115 -5.19 7.28 -3.96
C LEU A 115 -6.03 8.40 -4.58
N THR A 116 -7.25 8.57 -4.06
CA THR A 116 -8.16 9.64 -4.45
C THR A 116 -8.46 10.53 -3.24
N LEU A 117 -8.27 11.83 -3.42
CA LEU A 117 -8.64 12.88 -2.47
C LEU A 117 -9.82 13.65 -3.04
N THR A 118 -10.91 13.76 -2.29
CA THR A 118 -12.12 14.49 -2.70
C THR A 118 -12.37 15.64 -1.74
N ASN A 119 -12.35 16.86 -2.27
CA ASN A 119 -12.68 18.07 -1.52
C ASN A 119 -14.20 18.22 -1.45
N VAL A 120 -14.79 17.93 -0.30
CA VAL A 120 -16.23 18.10 -0.03
C VAL A 120 -16.55 19.49 0.55
N GLY A 121 -15.55 20.38 0.65
CA GLY A 121 -15.70 21.76 1.07
C GLY A 121 -16.27 22.68 -0.02
N ARG A 122 -16.39 23.96 0.33
CA ARG A 122 -16.84 25.04 -0.57
C ARG A 122 -15.70 25.89 -1.14
N GLU A 123 -14.49 25.67 -0.66
CA GLU A 123 -13.28 26.40 -1.04
C GLU A 123 -12.21 25.45 -1.56
N THR A 124 -11.26 25.97 -2.33
CA THR A 124 -10.10 25.20 -2.79
C THR A 124 -9.27 24.72 -1.60
N THR A 125 -8.91 23.44 -1.60
CA THR A 125 -7.99 22.86 -0.62
C THR A 125 -6.65 22.64 -1.28
N VAL A 126 -5.58 23.15 -0.66
CA VAL A 126 -4.21 22.77 -0.94
C VAL A 126 -3.76 21.83 0.17
N VAL A 127 -3.23 20.67 -0.18
CA VAL A 127 -2.81 19.65 0.79
C VAL A 127 -1.48 19.04 0.35
N LYS A 128 -0.53 18.95 1.29
CA LYS A 128 0.68 18.17 1.10
C LYS A 128 0.36 16.70 1.32
N VAL A 129 0.61 15.88 0.31
CA VAL A 129 0.38 14.43 0.33
C VAL A 129 1.73 13.76 0.43
N ASP A 130 2.04 13.15 1.57
CA ASP A 130 3.26 12.39 1.78
C ASP A 130 2.91 10.90 1.87
N LEU A 131 3.57 10.07 1.05
CA LEU A 131 3.53 8.62 1.15
C LEU A 131 4.92 8.13 1.58
N GLN A 132 5.03 7.70 2.84
CA GLN A 132 6.27 7.21 3.42
C GLN A 132 6.44 5.73 3.10
N ILE A 133 7.58 5.37 2.53
CA ILE A 133 7.83 4.03 1.98
C ILE A 133 9.16 3.50 2.53
N ALA A 134 9.18 2.22 2.92
CA ALA A 134 10.41 1.50 3.21
C ALA A 134 10.31 0.06 2.74
N ALA A 135 11.46 -0.51 2.40
CA ALA A 135 11.65 -1.90 2.01
C ALA A 135 12.77 -2.50 2.89
N ASP A 136 12.63 -3.76 3.30
CA ASP A 136 13.65 -4.47 4.08
C ASP A 136 14.00 -5.86 3.52
N PHE A 137 13.22 -6.38 2.57
CA PHE A 137 13.43 -7.69 1.95
C PHE A 137 13.50 -8.84 2.95
N ALA A 138 12.93 -8.66 4.14
CA ALA A 138 12.98 -9.64 5.22
C ALA A 138 12.27 -10.95 4.82
N ASP A 139 12.82 -12.07 5.23
CA ASP A 139 12.20 -13.38 5.02
C ASP A 139 10.90 -13.52 5.85
N LEU A 140 9.87 -14.12 5.26
CA LEU A 140 8.56 -14.28 5.89
C LEU A 140 8.62 -15.03 7.22
N PHE A 141 9.44 -16.10 7.32
CA PHE A 141 9.58 -16.85 8.56
C PHE A 141 10.27 -16.01 9.63
N ALA A 142 11.29 -15.24 9.24
CA ALA A 142 11.95 -14.30 10.14
C ALA A 142 10.99 -13.22 10.68
N VAL A 143 10.13 -12.66 9.82
CA VAL A 143 9.08 -11.71 10.25
C VAL A 143 8.08 -12.34 11.21
N LYS A 144 7.62 -13.57 10.92
CA LYS A 144 6.67 -14.30 11.78
C LYS A 144 7.24 -14.57 13.17
N GLU A 145 8.53 -14.86 13.27
CA GLU A 145 9.21 -15.12 14.53
C GLU A 145 9.67 -13.84 15.27
N GLY A 146 9.35 -12.65 14.74
CA GLY A 146 9.81 -11.37 15.31
C GLY A 146 11.32 -11.15 15.19
N ARG A 147 12.01 -11.99 14.41
CA ARG A 147 13.44 -11.88 14.09
C ARG A 147 13.58 -10.90 12.92
N GLY A 148 13.47 -9.61 13.21
CA GLY A 148 13.69 -8.57 12.21
C GLY A 148 15.13 -8.60 11.70
N ALA A 149 15.38 -9.27 10.58
CA ALA A 149 16.66 -9.14 9.89
C ALA A 149 16.66 -7.76 9.21
N ALA A 150 17.43 -6.82 9.76
CA ALA A 150 17.85 -5.64 9.01
C ALA A 150 18.75 -6.15 7.89
N VAL A 151 18.17 -6.40 6.72
CA VAL A 151 18.95 -6.64 5.52
C VAL A 151 19.39 -5.28 5.01
N ASP A 152 20.68 -5.13 4.76
CA ASP A 152 21.19 -3.91 4.15
C ASP A 152 20.48 -3.70 2.80
N ALA A 153 19.73 -2.60 2.70
CA ALA A 153 19.01 -2.20 1.51
C ALA A 153 19.53 -0.83 1.07
N TYR A 154 19.81 -0.71 -0.22
CA TYR A 154 20.12 0.54 -0.87
C TYR A 154 18.82 1.19 -1.34
N THR A 155 18.66 2.48 -1.03
CA THR A 155 17.55 3.28 -1.55
C THR A 155 18.11 4.34 -2.49
N ALA A 156 17.58 4.37 -3.70
CA ALA A 156 17.85 5.41 -4.68
C ALA A 156 16.54 6.12 -5.04
N ALA A 157 16.55 7.44 -4.95
CA ALA A 157 15.49 8.28 -5.48
C ALA A 157 16.04 9.01 -6.70
N SER A 158 15.37 8.88 -7.84
CA SER A 158 15.62 9.74 -8.99
C SER A 158 14.69 10.96 -8.87
N PRO A 159 15.12 12.18 -9.23
CA PRO A 159 14.17 13.24 -9.56
C PRO A 159 13.15 12.70 -10.57
N GLY A 160 11.85 12.84 -10.29
CA GLY A 160 10.75 12.27 -11.08
C GLY A 160 9.90 11.25 -10.33
N THR A 161 9.30 10.30 -11.05
CA THR A 161 8.24 9.38 -10.57
C THR A 161 8.71 8.13 -9.83
N ASP A 162 10.02 7.92 -9.72
CA ASP A 162 10.57 6.60 -9.42
C ASP A 162 11.36 6.57 -8.10
N LEU A 163 11.06 5.57 -7.27
CA LEU A 163 11.79 5.23 -6.05
C LEU A 163 12.21 3.76 -6.11
N ILE A 164 13.51 3.52 -5.92
CA ILE A 164 14.11 2.20 -6.09
C ILE A 164 14.70 1.74 -4.77
N PHE A 165 14.34 0.53 -4.36
CA PHE A 165 14.97 -0.19 -3.26
C PHE A 165 15.65 -1.43 -3.81
N SER A 166 16.88 -1.69 -3.38
CA SER A 166 17.63 -2.88 -3.77
C SER A 166 18.22 -3.53 -2.54
N ARG A 167 18.07 -4.85 -2.42
CA ARG A 167 18.81 -5.64 -1.43
C ARG A 167 20.31 -5.56 -1.76
N SER A 168 21.16 -5.57 -0.74
CA SER A 168 22.61 -5.44 -0.92
C SER A 168 23.24 -6.51 -1.82
N ASP A 169 22.67 -7.72 -1.86
CA ASP A 169 23.11 -8.82 -2.73
C ASP A 169 22.56 -8.75 -4.17
N GLY A 170 21.71 -7.77 -4.49
CA GLY A 170 21.09 -7.58 -5.81
C GLY A 170 20.04 -8.64 -6.20
N THR A 171 19.72 -9.57 -5.30
CA THR A 171 18.78 -10.68 -5.59
C THR A 171 17.32 -10.27 -5.53
N ARG A 172 17.03 -9.16 -4.85
CA ARG A 172 15.69 -8.58 -4.65
C ARG A 172 15.75 -7.07 -4.79
N GLY A 173 14.67 -6.52 -5.32
CA GLY A 173 14.45 -5.08 -5.35
C GLY A 173 12.98 -4.74 -5.47
N LEU A 174 12.69 -3.46 -5.38
CA LEU A 174 11.36 -2.88 -5.50
C LEU A 174 11.48 -1.58 -6.29
N PHE A 175 10.74 -1.48 -7.37
CA PHE A 175 10.55 -0.24 -8.11
C PHE A 175 9.17 0.32 -7.77
N VAL A 176 9.11 1.58 -7.34
CA VAL A 176 7.86 2.29 -7.05
C VAL A 176 7.71 3.44 -8.02
N HIS A 177 6.60 3.44 -8.76
CA HIS A 177 6.27 4.43 -9.79
C HIS A 177 4.93 5.09 -9.50
N ALA A 178 4.76 6.37 -9.85
CA ALA A 178 3.48 7.07 -9.73
C ALA A 178 3.07 7.80 -11.02
N THR A 179 1.76 7.80 -11.33
CA THR A 179 1.23 8.45 -12.55
C THR A 179 1.23 9.98 -12.52
N LYS A 180 1.43 10.58 -11.34
CA LYS A 180 1.65 12.01 -11.16
C LYS A 180 3.03 12.21 -10.57
N GLU A 181 3.78 13.15 -11.15
CA GLU A 181 5.15 13.43 -10.73
C GLU A 181 5.22 13.84 -9.25
N PRO A 182 5.87 13.03 -8.39
CA PRO A 182 6.16 13.37 -7.01
C PRO A 182 7.49 14.10 -6.89
N GLN A 183 7.70 14.72 -5.74
CA GLN A 183 9.03 14.91 -5.17
C GLN A 183 9.43 13.59 -4.50
N ALA A 184 10.30 12.82 -5.14
CA ALA A 184 10.84 11.58 -4.60
C ALA A 184 12.02 11.84 -3.65
N SER A 185 12.11 11.05 -2.58
CA SER A 185 13.21 11.07 -1.61
C SER A 185 13.43 9.66 -1.06
N PRO A 186 14.56 9.38 -0.37
CA PRO A 186 14.79 8.07 0.23
C PRO A 186 13.74 7.61 1.26
N VAL A 187 12.90 8.53 1.74
CA VAL A 187 11.84 8.22 2.73
C VAL A 187 10.46 8.03 2.10
N GLY A 188 10.30 8.28 0.79
CA GLY A 188 9.02 8.15 0.09
C GLY A 188 8.75 9.21 -0.98
N LEU A 189 7.47 9.37 -1.32
CA LEU A 189 6.97 10.25 -2.37
C LEU A 189 6.12 11.38 -1.77
N SER A 190 6.25 12.60 -2.30
CA SER A 190 5.47 13.76 -1.88
C SER A 190 4.82 14.48 -3.06
N TRP A 191 3.58 14.94 -2.90
CA TRP A 191 2.88 15.80 -3.86
C TRP A 191 2.28 17.02 -3.15
N GLU A 192 2.16 18.12 -3.89
CA GLU A 192 1.30 19.24 -3.50
C GLU A 192 0.01 19.17 -4.33
N ALA A 193 -1.09 18.76 -3.71
CA ALA A 193 -2.37 18.60 -4.38
C ALA A 193 -3.23 19.85 -4.20
N VAL A 194 -3.55 20.51 -5.32
CA VAL A 194 -4.52 21.61 -5.38
C VAL A 194 -5.86 21.04 -5.84
N ILE A 195 -6.88 21.11 -4.99
CA ILE A 195 -8.18 20.49 -5.20
C ILE A 195 -9.28 21.56 -5.09
N PRO A 196 -9.87 22.03 -6.20
CA PRO A 196 -10.98 22.96 -6.15
C PRO A 196 -12.16 22.43 -5.34
N ALA A 197 -13.04 23.34 -4.92
CA ALA A 197 -14.27 22.96 -4.23
C ALA A 197 -15.05 21.90 -5.04
N ARG A 198 -15.48 20.83 -4.37
CA ARG A 198 -16.25 19.73 -4.98
C ARG A 198 -15.52 18.92 -6.07
N HIS A 199 -14.20 19.08 -6.19
CA HIS A 199 -13.38 18.34 -7.14
C HIS A 199 -12.57 17.23 -6.45
N GLN A 200 -11.93 16.41 -7.27
CA GLN A 200 -11.07 15.33 -6.82
C GLN A 200 -9.67 15.43 -7.44
N TRP A 201 -8.70 14.93 -6.70
CA TRP A 201 -7.35 14.68 -7.17
C TRP A 201 -7.05 13.20 -6.97
N SER A 202 -6.50 12.54 -7.99
CA SER A 202 -6.13 11.13 -7.90
C SER A 202 -4.71 10.89 -8.40
N VAL A 203 -4.04 9.90 -7.84
CA VAL A 203 -2.76 9.35 -8.30
C VAL A 203 -2.82 7.83 -8.21
N GLU A 204 -2.17 7.16 -9.15
CA GLU A 204 -1.92 5.72 -9.09
C GLU A 204 -0.45 5.49 -8.77
N ILE A 205 -0.18 4.60 -7.81
CA ILE A 205 1.16 4.19 -7.38
C ILE A 205 1.29 2.69 -7.64
N LEU A 206 2.35 2.31 -8.34
CA LEU A 206 2.68 0.94 -8.69
C LEU A 206 3.94 0.49 -7.97
N CYS A 207 3.89 -0.66 -7.32
CA CYS A 207 5.01 -1.36 -6.70
C CYS A 207 5.33 -2.60 -7.52
N GLN A 208 6.47 -2.56 -8.21
CA GLN A 208 6.94 -3.59 -9.11
C GLN A 208 8.12 -4.35 -8.46
N PRO A 209 7.99 -5.65 -8.20
CA PRO A 209 9.09 -6.47 -7.71
C PRO A 209 10.24 -6.56 -8.72
N VAL A 210 11.47 -6.62 -8.21
CA VAL A 210 12.67 -6.99 -8.98
C VAL A 210 13.25 -8.27 -8.38
N VAL A 211 13.50 -9.27 -9.21
CA VAL A 211 14.09 -10.56 -8.80
C VAL A 211 15.28 -10.84 -9.69
N GLU A 212 16.44 -11.12 -9.09
CA GLU A 212 17.68 -11.39 -9.83
C GLU A 212 17.99 -10.28 -10.86
N SER A 213 17.83 -9.03 -10.43
CA SER A 213 17.99 -7.83 -11.28
C SER A 213 17.03 -7.73 -12.47
N ARG A 214 15.94 -8.50 -12.50
CA ARG A 214 14.89 -8.42 -13.53
C ARG A 214 13.57 -7.92 -12.94
N PRO A 215 12.98 -6.85 -13.49
CA PRO A 215 11.63 -6.45 -13.13
C PRO A 215 10.63 -7.57 -13.43
N VAL A 216 9.73 -7.83 -12.50
CA VAL A 216 8.56 -8.69 -12.71
C VAL A 216 7.44 -7.82 -13.26
N GLU A 217 6.83 -8.19 -14.38
CA GLU A 217 5.74 -7.40 -14.97
C GLU A 217 4.50 -7.46 -14.07
N PRO A 218 3.96 -6.33 -13.58
CA PRO A 218 2.80 -6.35 -12.71
C PRO A 218 1.54 -6.82 -13.45
N ARG A 219 0.93 -7.88 -12.93
CA ARG A 219 -0.36 -8.40 -13.42
C ARG A 219 -1.39 -8.31 -12.32
N PHE A 220 -2.48 -7.60 -12.59
CA PHE A 220 -3.59 -7.44 -11.65
C PHE A 220 -4.85 -8.06 -12.25
N ARG A 221 -5.62 -8.76 -11.42
CA ARG A 221 -6.94 -9.22 -11.84
C ARG A 221 -7.85 -8.02 -12.06
N GLU A 222 -8.58 -8.01 -13.17
CA GLU A 222 -9.61 -7.00 -13.38
C GLU A 222 -10.69 -7.14 -12.30
N LEU A 223 -11.19 -5.99 -11.82
CA LEU A 223 -12.33 -5.99 -10.92
C LEU A 223 -13.54 -6.45 -11.74
N SER A 224 -14.04 -7.65 -11.47
CA SER A 224 -15.26 -8.15 -12.09
C SER A 224 -16.45 -7.31 -11.62
N GLY A 225 -16.86 -6.35 -12.45
CA GLY A 225 -18.18 -5.71 -12.47
C GLY A 225 -18.72 -5.12 -11.17
N ILE A 226 -18.49 -3.82 -10.94
CA ILE A 226 -19.41 -2.97 -10.16
C ILE A 226 -19.78 -1.78 -11.05
N ASP A 227 -21.06 -1.69 -11.38
CA ASP A 227 -21.69 -0.77 -12.33
C ASP A 227 -21.16 0.67 -12.30
N HIS A 228 -20.73 1.14 -13.47
CA HIS A 228 -20.82 2.55 -13.82
C HIS A 228 -22.28 2.85 -14.17
N THR A 229 -23.12 3.16 -13.18
CA THR A 229 -24.37 3.88 -13.44
C THR A 229 -24.02 5.32 -13.80
N SER A 230 -23.59 5.53 -15.05
CA SER A 230 -23.56 6.84 -15.67
C SER A 230 -24.99 7.32 -15.82
N GLY A 231 -25.44 8.15 -14.88
CA GLY A 231 -26.67 8.91 -15.02
C GLY A 231 -26.56 9.79 -16.26
N LYS A 232 -27.30 9.45 -17.32
CA LYS A 232 -27.61 10.38 -18.40
C LYS A 232 -28.47 11.50 -17.80
N SER A 233 -27.92 12.70 -17.73
CA SER A 233 -28.71 13.92 -17.63
C SER A 233 -29.43 14.15 -18.96
N ALA A 234 -30.76 14.12 -18.90
CA ALA A 234 -31.63 14.81 -19.85
C ALA A 234 -31.72 16.30 -19.46
#